data_AF-A0A2E8LA71-F1
#
_entry.id   AF-A0A2E8LA71-F1
#
_cell.length_a   1.000
_cell.length_b   1.000
_cell.length_c   1.000
_cell.angle_alpha   90.00
_cell.angle_beta   90.00
_cell.angle_gamma   90.00
#
_symmetry.space_group_name_H-M   'P 1'
#
loop_
_entity.id
_entity.type
_entity.pdbx_description
1 polymer ?
#
loop_
_entity_poly.entity_id
_entity_poly.type
_entity_poly.pdbx_seq_one_letter_code
_entity_poly.pdbx_strand_id
1 'polypeptide(L)'
;MATWTPAVRGAKPRPAQIGVEHGTGPKALDRLAEVGVELPKRWVKRQDHAKHGIVAELPDGEDPSVVITWLIVASTLLRTVVEPGEDWVALVHEPGA
;
A
#
# COMPACT_ATOMS: atom_id res chain seq x y z
N MET A 1 8.92 -1.36 -2.20
CA MET A 1 8.66 -0.18 -1.35
C MET A 1 7.16 -0.04 -1.12
N ALA A 2 6.74 0.47 0.04
CA ALA A 2 5.36 0.87 0.28
C ALA A 2 5.30 2.34 0.71
N THR A 3 4.27 3.05 0.27
CA THR A 3 4.05 4.46 0.61
C THR A 3 2.62 4.67 1.08
N TRP A 4 2.46 5.63 2.00
CA TRP A 4 1.16 6.18 2.36
C TRP A 4 1.25 7.70 2.28
N THR A 5 0.43 8.29 1.41
CA THR A 5 0.32 9.73 1.23
C THR A 5 -1.00 10.21 1.86
N PRO A 6 -0.96 11.20 2.76
CA PRO A 6 -2.17 11.72 3.39
C PRO A 6 -3.06 12.43 2.37
N ALA A 7 -4.34 12.57 2.71
CA ALA A 7 -5.29 13.32 1.88
C ALA A 7 -4.87 14.80 1.78
N VAL A 8 -5.00 15.37 0.58
CA VAL A 8 -4.79 16.80 0.36
C VAL A 8 -6.14 17.51 0.42
N ARG A 9 -6.26 18.48 1.32
CA ARG A 9 -7.44 19.35 1.45
C ARG A 9 -7.16 20.68 0.74
N GLY A 10 -8.18 21.27 0.10
CA GLY A 10 -8.06 22.57 -0.58
C GLY A 10 -8.81 22.63 -1.92
N ALA A 11 -8.41 23.56 -2.79
CA ALA A 11 -9.09 23.83 -4.07
C ALA A 11 -9.16 22.62 -5.03
N LYS A 12 -8.21 21.68 -4.92
CA LYS A 12 -8.23 20.41 -5.64
C LYS A 12 -8.01 19.26 -4.64
N PRO A 13 -9.08 18.83 -3.95
CA PRO A 13 -8.97 17.80 -2.94
C PRO A 13 -8.55 16.47 -3.56
N ARG A 14 -7.72 15.71 -2.84
CA ARG A 14 -7.31 14.35 -3.23
C ARG A 14 -7.42 13.43 -2.01
N PRO A 15 -8.05 12.25 -2.14
CA PRO A 15 -8.07 11.26 -1.07
C PRO A 15 -6.66 10.83 -0.68
N ALA A 16 -6.53 10.25 0.51
CA ALA A 16 -5.29 9.58 0.88
C ALA A 16 -5.04 8.40 -0.07
N GLN A 17 -3.78 8.14 -0.38
CA GLN A 17 -3.38 7.09 -1.31
C GLN A 17 -2.29 6.23 -0.71
N ILE A 18 -2.36 4.93 -0.99
CA ILE A 18 -1.24 4.01 -0.77
C ILE A 18 -0.63 3.58 -2.09
N GLY A 19 0.66 3.25 -2.03
CA GLY A 19 1.40 2.62 -3.11
C GLY A 19 2.15 1.40 -2.61
N VAL A 20 2.13 0.29 -3.36
CA VAL A 20 2.96 -0.89 -3.09
C VAL A 20 3.65 -1.29 -4.38
N GLU A 21 4.97 -1.14 -4.43
CA GLU A 21 5.80 -1.68 -5.50
C GLU A 21 6.03 -3.17 -5.28
N HIS A 22 5.95 -3.96 -6.35
CA HIS A 22 6.18 -5.40 -6.29
C HIS A 22 6.80 -5.91 -7.60
N GLY A 23 7.61 -6.97 -7.49
CA GLY A 23 8.23 -7.66 -8.63
C GLY A 23 7.51 -8.94 -9.06
N THR A 24 6.31 -9.19 -8.52
CA THR A 24 5.65 -10.51 -8.58
C THR A 24 4.95 -10.81 -9.92
N GLY A 25 4.86 -9.85 -10.85
CA GLY A 25 4.10 -10.00 -12.10
C GLY A 25 2.65 -9.49 -12.00
N PRO A 26 1.77 -9.80 -12.96
CA PRO A 26 0.41 -9.26 -12.99
C PRO A 26 -0.48 -9.85 -11.89
N LYS A 27 -1.58 -9.13 -11.60
CA LYS A 27 -2.67 -9.52 -10.69
C LYS A 27 -2.20 -9.68 -9.24
N ALA A 28 -1.46 -8.71 -8.72
CA ALA A 28 -0.92 -8.82 -7.37
C ALA A 28 -2.03 -8.82 -6.30
N LEU A 29 -3.13 -8.07 -6.51
CA LEU A 29 -4.25 -8.07 -5.57
C LEU A 29 -5.01 -9.40 -5.54
N ASP A 30 -5.15 -10.08 -6.68
CA ASP A 30 -5.79 -11.40 -6.73
C ASP A 30 -4.99 -12.41 -5.90
N ARG A 31 -3.65 -12.39 -6.02
CA ARG A 31 -2.76 -13.26 -5.24
C ARG A 31 -2.82 -12.98 -3.74
N LEU A 32 -2.94 -11.72 -3.35
CA LEU A 32 -3.12 -11.36 -1.95
C LEU A 32 -4.47 -11.89 -1.44
N ALA A 33 -5.54 -11.78 -2.23
CA ALA A 33 -6.85 -12.31 -1.88
C ALA A 33 -6.85 -13.84 -1.75
N GLU A 34 -6.13 -14.56 -2.62
CA GLU A 34 -5.97 -16.03 -2.55
C GLU A 34 -5.39 -16.51 -1.20
N VAL A 35 -4.61 -15.68 -0.51
CA VAL A 35 -4.05 -15.97 0.82
C VAL A 35 -4.75 -15.22 1.95
N GLY A 36 -5.94 -14.66 1.69
CA GLY A 36 -6.80 -14.01 2.69
C GLY A 36 -6.48 -12.54 2.98
N VAL A 37 -5.60 -11.90 2.21
CA VAL A 37 -5.25 -10.48 2.35
C VAL A 37 -5.95 -9.66 1.27
N GLU A 38 -7.25 -9.45 1.45
CA GLU A 38 -8.03 -8.64 0.52
C GLU A 38 -7.68 -7.15 0.61
N LEU A 39 -7.95 -6.39 -0.45
CA LEU A 39 -8.00 -4.94 -0.35
C LEU A 39 -9.22 -4.57 0.52
N PRO A 40 -9.07 -3.73 1.56
CA PRO A 40 -10.20 -3.36 2.41
C PRO A 40 -11.38 -2.81 1.60
N LYS A 41 -12.61 -3.22 1.94
CA LYS A 41 -13.81 -3.02 1.10
C LYS A 41 -14.07 -1.58 0.65
N ARG A 42 -13.69 -0.60 1.47
CA ARG A 42 -13.92 0.83 1.19
C ARG A 42 -12.78 1.47 0.40
N TRP A 43 -11.68 0.76 0.19
CA TRP A 43 -10.55 1.24 -0.60
C TRP A 43 -10.85 1.04 -2.07
N VAL A 44 -10.45 2.01 -2.88
CA VAL A 44 -10.69 2.00 -4.32
C VAL A 44 -9.39 1.73 -5.03
N LYS A 45 -9.28 0.56 -5.67
CA LYS A 45 -8.16 0.25 -6.56
C LYS A 45 -8.10 1.27 -7.69
N ARG A 46 -6.96 1.96 -7.81
CA ARG A 46 -6.62 2.84 -8.93
C ARG A 46 -5.66 2.17 -9.90
N GLN A 47 -4.76 1.32 -9.40
CA GLN A 47 -3.79 0.60 -10.21
C GLN A 47 -3.44 -0.74 -9.57
N ASP A 48 -3.19 -1.75 -10.40
CA ASP A 48 -2.51 -3.00 -10.07
C ASP A 48 -1.76 -3.43 -11.34
N HIS A 49 -0.47 -3.08 -11.40
CA HIS A 49 0.33 -3.19 -12.62
C HIS A 49 1.69 -3.83 -12.34
N ALA A 50 2.04 -4.83 -13.15
CA ALA A 50 3.26 -5.64 -12.96
C ALA A 50 4.58 -4.83 -12.89
N LYS A 51 4.65 -3.63 -13.51
CA LYS A 51 5.83 -2.75 -13.47
C LYS A 51 5.68 -1.50 -12.60
N HIS A 52 4.45 -1.14 -12.23
CA HIS A 52 4.17 0.15 -11.56
C HIS A 52 3.57 -0.04 -10.16
N GLY A 53 3.28 -1.27 -9.78
CA GLY A 53 2.77 -1.61 -8.47
C GLY A 53 1.27 -1.47 -8.35
N ILE A 54 0.82 -1.48 -7.09
CA ILE A 54 -0.55 -1.26 -6.67
C ILE A 54 -0.69 0.19 -6.22
N VAL A 55 -1.79 0.84 -6.60
CA VAL A 55 -2.24 2.11 -6.04
C VAL A 55 -3.70 1.98 -5.64
N ALA A 56 -4.02 2.37 -4.40
CA ALA A 56 -5.39 2.44 -3.92
C ALA A 56 -5.66 3.77 -3.21
N GLU A 57 -6.89 4.26 -3.36
CA GLU A 57 -7.41 5.39 -2.60
C GLU A 57 -8.15 4.90 -1.37
N LEU A 58 -7.98 5.63 -0.27
CA LEU A 58 -8.55 5.31 1.02
C LEU A 58 -9.72 6.25 1.31
N PRO A 59 -10.74 5.79 2.06
CA PRO A 59 -11.77 6.69 2.56
C PRO A 59 -11.19 7.72 3.54
N ASP A 60 -11.84 8.87 3.64
CA ASP A 60 -11.48 9.87 4.64
C ASP A 60 -11.61 9.30 6.07
N GLY A 61 -10.56 9.53 6.88
CA GLY A 61 -10.53 9.07 8.27
C GLY A 61 -10.30 7.57 8.45
N GLU A 62 -9.75 6.89 7.45
CA GLU A 62 -9.32 5.49 7.61
C GLU A 62 -8.38 5.32 8.80
N ASP A 63 -8.55 4.21 9.54
CA ASP A 63 -7.73 3.92 10.71
C ASP A 63 -6.26 3.69 10.28
N PRO A 64 -5.31 4.50 10.77
CA PRO A 64 -3.89 4.34 10.44
C PRO A 64 -3.36 2.93 10.69
N SER A 65 -3.86 2.24 11.72
CA SER A 65 -3.43 0.86 12.02
C SER A 65 -3.79 -0.11 10.89
N VAL A 66 -5.00 0.01 10.32
CA VAL A 66 -5.45 -0.77 9.18
C VAL A 66 -4.58 -0.48 7.96
N VAL A 67 -4.24 0.79 7.72
CA VAL A 67 -3.38 1.20 6.60
C VAL A 67 -1.99 0.56 6.72
N ILE A 68 -1.35 0.73 7.88
CA ILE A 68 0.01 0.25 8.12
C ILE A 68 0.07 -1.28 8.13
N THR A 69 -0.89 -1.94 8.79
CA THR A 69 -0.95 -3.41 8.79
C THR A 69 -1.09 -3.96 7.37
N TRP A 70 -2.00 -3.39 6.57
CA TRP A 70 -2.15 -3.85 5.18
C TRP A 70 -0.88 -3.64 4.37
N LEU A 71 -0.23 -2.47 4.47
CA LEU A 71 1.01 -2.19 3.74
C LEU A 71 2.15 -3.14 4.10
N ILE A 72 2.34 -3.43 5.39
CA ILE A 72 3.38 -4.37 5.85
C ILE A 72 3.08 -5.78 5.33
N VAL A 73 1.85 -6.27 5.53
CA VAL A 73 1.48 -7.63 5.14
C VAL A 73 1.54 -7.80 3.61
N ALA A 74 0.95 -6.88 2.85
CA ALA A 74 0.94 -6.93 1.40
C ALA A 74 2.36 -6.89 0.81
N SER A 75 3.21 -5.98 1.29
CA SER A 75 4.59 -5.88 0.81
C SER A 75 5.43 -7.10 1.17
N THR A 76 5.16 -7.71 2.32
CA THR A 76 5.80 -8.95 2.77
C THR A 76 5.43 -10.13 1.88
N LEU A 77 4.16 -10.26 1.50
CA LEU A 77 3.68 -11.37 0.68
C LEU A 77 4.01 -11.21 -0.80
N LEU A 78 4.07 -9.98 -1.30
CA LEU A 78 4.38 -9.69 -2.71
C LEU A 78 5.88 -9.65 -3.03
N ARG A 79 6.76 -9.80 -2.03
CA ARG A 79 8.21 -9.81 -2.22
C ARG A 79 8.63 -10.97 -3.14
N THR A 80 9.50 -10.67 -4.10
CA THR A 80 10.18 -11.70 -4.87
C THR A 80 11.42 -12.11 -4.07
N VAL A 81 11.34 -13.26 -3.39
CA VAL A 81 12.37 -13.94 -2.57
C VAL A 81 13.63 -13.11 -2.27
N VAL A 82 13.60 -12.44 -1.12
CA VAL A 82 14.81 -12.06 -0.36
C VAL A 82 14.75 -12.88 0.92
N GLU A 83 15.87 -13.47 1.35
CA GLU A 83 15.91 -14.28 2.55
C GLU A 83 15.39 -13.46 3.75
N PRO A 84 14.54 -14.05 4.64
CA PRO A 84 14.13 -13.36 5.86
C PRO A 84 15.37 -13.07 6.72
N GLY A 85 15.73 -11.79 6.86
CA GLY A 85 16.93 -11.39 7.61
C GLY A 85 17.47 -9.99 7.27
N GLU A 86 17.06 -9.39 6.16
CA GLU A 86 17.30 -7.97 5.90
C GLU A 86 16.09 -7.18 6.41
N ASP A 87 16.28 -6.48 7.54
CA ASP A 87 15.21 -5.85 8.31
C ASP A 87 14.45 -4.77 7.52
N TRP A 88 13.12 -4.76 7.64
CA TRP A 88 12.30 -3.66 7.14
C TRP A 88 12.66 -2.37 7.88
N VAL A 89 13.04 -1.33 7.15
CA VAL A 89 13.22 0.02 7.70
C VAL A 89 11.98 0.85 7.39
N ALA A 90 11.35 1.41 8.43
CA ALA A 90 10.29 2.41 8.29
C ALA A 90 10.88 3.82 8.49
N LEU A 91 10.65 4.71 7.52
CA LEU A 91 11.02 6.13 7.62
C LEU A 91 9.75 6.96 7.73
N VAL A 92 9.62 7.72 8.82
CA VAL A 92 8.51 8.66 9.05
C VAL A 92 9.00 10.06 8.74
N HIS A 93 8.32 10.75 7.81
CA HIS A 93 8.61 12.14 7.49
C HIS A 93 7.47 13.01 8.04
N GLU A 94 7.77 13.81 9.06
CA GLU A 94 6.86 14.81 9.60
C GLU A 94 7.12 16.16 8.93
N PRO A 95 6.10 16.89 8.46
CA PRO A 95 6.30 18.23 7.93
C PRO A 95 6.66 19.18 9.09
N GLY A 96 7.93 19.60 9.19
CA GLY A 96 8.35 20.67 10.11
C GLY A 96 9.65 20.48 10.92
N ALA A 97 10.49 19.50 10.61
CA ALA A 97 11.85 19.41 11.14
C ALA A 97 12.86 20.18 10.27
#